data_AF-A0A5P8JVI6-F1
#
_entry.id   AF-A0A5P8JVI6-F1
#
_cell.length_a   1.000
_cell.length_b   1.000
_cell.length_c   1.000
_cell.angle_alpha   90.00
_cell.angle_beta   90.00
_cell.angle_gamma   90.00
#
_symmetry.space_group_name_H-M   'P 1'
#
loop_
_entity.id
_entity.type
_entity.pdbx_description
1 polymer ?
#
loop_
_entity_poly.entity_id
_entity_poly.type
_entity_poly.pdbx_seq_one_letter_code
_entity_poly.pdbx_strand_id
1 'polypeptide(L)'
;MSHHGRALPGEPDDPTTDLVVDLTSHEMLRRAHVLDALGPDWDPMAALRDEEAAYGLLYSGLDAEQRRVYDELVAAGVLPRQGGGHAAA
;
A
#
# COMPACT_ATOMS: atom_id res chain seq x y z
N MET A 1 -10.04 -8.10 -30.55
CA MET A 1 -9.97 -9.58 -30.55
C MET A 1 -8.84 -9.97 -31.48
N SER A 2 -7.61 -9.97 -30.97
CA SER A 2 -6.42 -10.20 -31.79
C SER A 2 -6.28 -11.69 -32.04
N HIS A 3 -6.53 -12.08 -33.29
CA HIS A 3 -6.33 -13.44 -33.80
C HIS A 3 -4.86 -13.81 -33.67
N HIS A 4 -4.53 -14.61 -32.66
CA HIS A 4 -3.25 -15.30 -32.61
C HIS A 4 -3.30 -16.45 -33.60
N GLY A 5 -2.21 -16.59 -34.34
CA GLY A 5 -2.09 -17.40 -35.54
C GLY A 5 -2.58 -18.82 -35.38
N ARG A 6 -3.17 -19.34 -36.46
CA ARG A 6 -3.54 -20.74 -36.59
C ARG A 6 -2.26 -21.59 -36.56
N ALA A 7 -2.08 -22.37 -35.49
CA ALA A 7 -1.01 -23.35 -35.38
C ALA A 7 -0.99 -24.27 -36.62
N LEU A 8 0.18 -24.43 -37.23
CA LEU A 8 0.39 -25.33 -38.36
C LEU A 8 0.54 -26.77 -37.82
N PRO A 9 -0.03 -27.78 -38.51
CA PRO A 9 0.04 -29.16 -38.05
C PRO A 9 1.49 -29.67 -38.13
N GLY A 10 2.10 -29.92 -36.98
CA GLY A 10 3.48 -30.45 -36.85
C GLY A 10 4.45 -29.55 -36.08
N GLU A 11 4.03 -28.37 -35.64
CA GLU A 11 4.83 -27.57 -34.71
C GLU A 11 4.82 -28.25 -33.33
N PRO A 12 5.99 -28.53 -32.71
CA PRO A 12 6.01 -29.04 -31.35
C PRO A 12 5.34 -27.99 -30.45
N ASP A 13 4.35 -28.39 -29.64
CA ASP A 13 3.82 -27.54 -28.58
C ASP A 13 5.00 -27.09 -27.73
N ASP A 14 5.39 -25.81 -27.85
CA ASP A 14 6.45 -25.24 -27.03
C ASP A 14 5.97 -25.29 -25.58
N PRO A 15 6.59 -26.10 -24.70
CA PRO A 15 6.06 -26.30 -23.37
C PRO A 15 6.21 -24.99 -22.60
N THR A 16 5.11 -24.25 -22.48
CA THR A 16 5.04 -23.08 -21.62
C THR A 16 5.34 -23.54 -20.20
N THR A 17 6.43 -23.03 -19.63
CA THR A 17 6.82 -23.35 -18.27
C THR A 17 6.22 -22.30 -17.33
N ASP A 18 5.60 -22.74 -16.24
CA ASP A 18 5.04 -21.82 -15.25
C ASP A 18 6.17 -21.02 -14.57
N LEU A 19 6.07 -19.70 -14.63
CA LEU A 19 6.97 -18.79 -13.91
C LEU A 19 6.40 -18.52 -12.52
N VAL A 20 6.87 -19.27 -11.53
CA VAL A 20 6.59 -19.04 -10.12
C VAL A 20 7.82 -18.40 -9.46
N VAL A 21 7.69 -17.16 -9.01
CA VAL A 21 8.78 -16.41 -8.37
C VAL A 21 8.44 -16.15 -6.90
N ASP A 22 9.29 -16.62 -6.00
CA ASP A 22 9.25 -16.23 -4.58
C ASP A 22 10.02 -14.91 -4.39
N LEU A 23 9.31 -13.87 -3.98
CA LEU A 23 9.85 -12.55 -3.75
C LEU A 23 10.28 -12.30 -2.29
N THR A 24 10.19 -13.29 -1.41
CA THR A 24 10.46 -13.11 0.02
C THR A 24 11.86 -12.54 0.27
N SER A 25 12.89 -13.13 -0.33
CA SER A 25 14.28 -12.63 -0.20
C SER A 25 14.47 -11.27 -0.86
N HIS A 26 13.80 -11.02 -1.99
CA HIS A 26 13.85 -9.73 -2.69
C HIS A 26 13.22 -8.61 -1.87
N GLU A 27 12.12 -8.87 -1.17
CA GLU A 27 11.48 -7.91 -0.27
C GLU A 27 12.35 -7.63 0.97
N MET A 28 13.05 -8.63 1.52
CA MET A 28 14.00 -8.39 2.60
C MET A 28 15.15 -7.47 2.16
N LEU A 29 15.70 -7.68 0.96
CA LEU A 29 16.73 -6.81 0.39
C LEU A 29 16.19 -5.40 0.14
N ARG A 30 14.99 -5.27 -0.43
CA ARG A 30 14.34 -3.97 -0.62
C ARG A 30 14.20 -3.21 0.69
N ARG A 31 13.71 -3.86 1.76
CA ARG A 31 13.57 -3.24 3.09
C ARG A 31 14.91 -2.80 3.66
N ALA A 32 15.94 -3.63 3.53
CA ALA A 32 17.29 -3.27 3.98
C ALA A 32 17.81 -2.02 3.28
N HIS A 33 17.64 -1.93 1.95
CA HIS A 33 18.01 -0.74 1.19
C HIS A 33 17.20 0.50 1.55
N VAL A 34 15.91 0.36 1.88
CA VAL A 34 15.09 1.49 2.36
C VAL A 34 15.62 2.00 3.70
N LEU A 35 15.90 1.11 4.66
CA LEU A 35 16.44 1.50 5.96
C LEU A 35 17.81 2.17 5.84
N ASP A 36 18.67 1.67 4.96
CA ASP A 36 19.96 2.29 4.66
C ASP A 36 19.80 3.71 4.07
N ALA A 37 18.87 3.88 3.13
CA ALA A 37 18.59 5.17 2.51
C ALA A 37 17.99 6.21 3.46
N LEU A 38 17.22 5.78 4.47
CA LEU A 38 16.69 6.66 5.52
C LEU A 38 17.80 7.18 6.46
N GLY A 39 18.88 6.41 6.58
CA GLY A 39 20.08 6.80 7.32
C GLY A 39 19.97 6.59 8.84
N PRO A 40 21.10 6.73 9.56
CA PRO A 40 21.20 6.42 10.98
C PRO A 40 20.44 7.39 11.89
N ASP A 41 20.13 8.59 11.40
CA ASP A 41 19.43 9.63 12.18
C ASP A 41 17.90 9.55 12.03
N TRP A 42 17.38 8.59 11.25
CA TRP A 42 15.95 8.41 11.09
C TRP A 42 15.31 7.93 12.39
N ASP A 43 14.40 8.73 12.95
CA ASP A 43 13.56 8.36 14.09
C ASP A 43 12.20 7.83 13.59
N PRO A 44 11.95 6.51 13.61
CA PRO A 44 10.68 5.94 13.16
C PRO A 44 9.49 6.38 14.02
N MET A 45 9.73 6.67 15.31
CA MET A 45 8.67 7.13 16.21
C MET A 45 8.32 8.60 15.93
N ALA A 46 9.29 9.43 15.57
CA ALA A 46 9.01 10.78 15.08
C ALA A 46 8.22 10.74 13.77
N ALA A 47 8.63 9.92 12.81
CA ALA A 47 7.93 9.78 11.53
C ALA A 47 6.46 9.34 11.70
N LEU A 48 6.18 8.37 12.59
CA LEU A 48 4.81 7.94 12.88
C LEU A 48 3.95 9.05 13.54
N ARG A 49 4.54 9.84 14.44
CA ARG A 49 3.84 10.98 15.06
C ARG A 49 3.57 12.09 14.05
N ASP A 50 4.53 12.36 13.17
CA ASP A 50 4.38 13.37 12.12
C ASP A 50 3.31 12.96 11.11
N GLU A 51 3.22 11.68 10.77
CA GLU A 51 2.15 11.13 9.95
C GLU A 51 0.78 11.28 10.63
N GLU A 52 0.65 10.94 11.91
CA GLU A 52 -0.59 11.13 12.67
C GLU A 52 -1.01 12.61 12.75
N ALA A 53 -0.05 13.51 12.94
CA ALA A 53 -0.28 14.95 12.92
C ALA A 53 -0.76 15.42 11.54
N ALA A 54 -0.15 14.92 10.45
CA ALA A 54 -0.55 15.22 9.08
C ALA A 54 -1.98 14.72 8.79
N TYR A 55 -2.34 13.51 9.24
CA TYR A 55 -3.72 13.01 9.15
C TYR A 55 -4.70 13.90 9.92
N GLY A 56 -4.30 14.40 11.09
CA GLY A 56 -5.10 15.36 11.85
C GLY A 56 -5.37 16.67 11.08
N LEU A 57 -4.41 17.14 10.28
CA LEU A 57 -4.57 18.33 9.45
C LEU A 57 -5.53 18.11 8.27
N LEU A 58 -5.55 16.92 7.65
CA LEU A 58 -6.44 16.60 6.52
C LEU A 58 -7.93 16.77 6.85
N TYR A 59 -8.30 16.51 8.11
CA TYR A 59 -9.67 16.63 8.61
C TYR A 59 -9.81 17.75 9.65
N SER A 60 -8.88 18.70 9.62
CA SER A 60 -8.96 19.95 10.38
C SER A 60 -9.85 20.96 9.63
N GLY A 61 -10.47 21.89 10.38
CA GLY A 61 -11.23 22.98 9.78
C GLY A 61 -12.53 22.57 9.06
N LEU A 62 -13.00 21.34 9.23
CA LEU A 62 -14.26 20.89 8.65
C LEU A 62 -15.43 21.73 9.19
N ASP A 63 -16.30 22.16 8.28
CA ASP A 63 -17.59 22.74 8.65
C ASP A 63 -18.53 21.67 9.25
N ALA A 64 -19.72 22.10 9.67
CA ALA A 64 -20.67 21.21 10.34
C ALA A 64 -21.15 20.04 9.46
N GLU A 65 -21.32 20.27 8.15
CA GLU A 65 -21.79 19.22 7.24
C GLU A 65 -20.66 18.26 6.89
N GLN A 66 -19.47 18.78 6.64
CA GLN A 66 -18.26 17.99 6.43
C GLN A 66 -17.91 17.14 7.65
N ARG A 67 -18.06 17.69 8.87
CA ARG A 67 -17.85 16.95 10.12
C ARG A 67 -18.85 15.79 10.23
N ARG A 68 -20.13 16.01 9.92
CA ARG A 68 -21.14 14.95 9.94
C ARG A 68 -20.79 13.81 8.97
N VAL A 69 -20.39 14.14 7.74
CA VAL A 69 -19.97 13.14 6.75
C VAL A 69 -18.72 12.40 7.21
N TYR A 70 -17.73 13.11 7.77
CA TYR A 70 -16.54 12.48 8.35
C TYR A 70 -16.91 11.46 9.44
N ASP A 71 -17.78 11.85 10.38
CA ASP A 71 -18.20 10.96 11.47
C ASP A 71 -18.97 9.73 10.95
N GLU A 72 -19.82 9.90 9.92
CA GLU A 72 -20.51 8.79 9.25
C GLU A 72 -19.53 7.82 8.57
N LEU A 73 -18.50 8.34 7.89
CA LEU A 73 -17.48 7.52 7.23
C LEU A 73 -16.59 6.78 8.24
N VAL A 74 -16.29 7.40 9.38
CA VAL A 74 -15.57 6.74 10.48
C VAL A 74 -16.44 5.62 11.09
N ALA A 75 -17.72 5.89 11.34
CA ALA A 75 -18.64 4.88 11.87
C ALA A 75 -18.82 3.69 10.90
N ALA A 76 -18.78 3.93 9.60
CA ALA A 76 -18.84 2.90 8.56
C ALA A 76 -17.50 2.15 8.38
N GLY A 77 -16.42 2.56 9.04
CA GLY A 77 -15.09 1.97 8.89
C GLY A 77 -14.39 2.33 7.57
N VAL A 78 -14.91 3.30 6.82
CA VAL A 78 -14.31 3.78 5.56
C VAL A 78 -13.11 4.67 5.86
N LEU A 79 -13.20 5.50 6.90
CA LEU A 79 -12.11 6.36 7.34
C LEU A 79 -11.56 5.93 8.70
N PRO A 80 -10.25 6.07 8.93
CA PRO A 80 -9.68 5.85 10.25
C PRO A 80 -10.15 6.91 11.23
N ARG A 81 -10.35 6.50 12.48
CA ARG A 81 -10.64 7.43 13.58
C ARG A 81 -9.40 8.28 13.85
N GLN A 82 -9.58 9.59 13.98
CA GLN A 82 -8.51 10.49 14.40
C GLN A 82 -7.93 10.04 15.76
N GLY A 83 -6.60 9.87 15.84
CA GLY A 83 -5.92 9.39 17.05
C GLY A 83 -5.92 7.86 17.23
N GLY A 84 -6.54 7.11 16.31
CA GLY A 84 -6.53 5.65 16.28
C GLY A 84 -5.59 5.18 15.18
N GLY A 85 -4.28 5.26 15.41
CA GLY A 85 -3.29 4.80 14.45
C GLY A 85 -3.60 3.38 13.94
N HIS A 86 -3.27 3.13 12.67
CA HIS A 86 -3.40 1.81 12.00
C HIS A 86 -2.65 0.66 12.69
N ALA A 87 -1.95 0.92 13.80
CA ALA A 87 -1.24 -0.06 14.60
C ALA A 87 -2.15 -0.91 15.53
N ALA A 88 -3.46 -0.62 15.59
CA ALA A 88 -4.42 -1.32 16.45
C ALA A 88 -5.29 -2.38 15.73
N ALA A 89 -4.99 -2.71 14.47
CA ALA A 89 -5.70 -3.72 13.68
C ALA A 89 -4.85 -4.97 13.46
#